data_AF-A0A3M2GGS5-F1
#
_entry.id   AF-A0A3M2GGS5-F1
#
_cell.length_a   1.000
_cell.length_b   1.000
_cell.length_c   1.000
_cell.angle_alpha   90.00
_cell.angle_beta   90.00
_cell.angle_gamma   90.00
#
_symmetry.space_group_name_H-M   'P 1'
#
loop_
_entity.id
_entity.type
_entity.pdbx_description
1 polymer ?
#
loop_
_entity_poly.entity_id
_entity_poly.type
_entity_poly.pdbx_seq_one_letter_code
_entity_poly.pdbx_strand_id
1 'polypeptide(L)'
;MWVARTGWTAAWLVAVGAVAVAALRLLAWPFTPLTIGIVALSPWLLFVVHPVLGAAIAGRRTVLAAVCVAVGTVHVAWVLPLVTPTGAAVRPADRAVGGIGAPDGGGGGALSVMSVNLFVGNPDTSAIGAVIVDRAPDVLVLVELTPW
;
A
#
# COMPACT_ATOMS: atom_id res chain seq x y z
N MET A 1 26.92 -14.02 30.06
CA MET A 1 27.35 -14.09 28.63
C MET A 1 26.31 -14.68 27.68
N TRP A 2 25.48 -15.65 28.08
CA TRP A 2 24.48 -16.28 27.19
C TRP A 2 23.33 -15.34 26.74
N VAL A 3 22.78 -14.53 27.65
CA VAL A 3 21.65 -13.61 27.37
C VAL A 3 22.01 -12.54 26.32
N ALA A 4 23.26 -12.07 26.31
CA ALA A 4 23.71 -11.11 25.31
C ALA A 4 23.83 -11.74 23.91
N ARG A 5 24.23 -13.03 23.82
CA ARG A 5 24.34 -13.74 22.54
C ARG A 5 22.97 -14.02 21.93
N THR A 6 21.99 -14.45 22.74
CA THR A 6 20.63 -14.71 22.25
C THR A 6 19.93 -13.44 21.77
N GLY A 7 20.14 -12.30 22.45
CA GLY A 7 19.58 -11.01 22.02
C GLY A 7 20.07 -10.57 20.63
N TRP A 8 21.35 -10.76 20.32
CA TRP A 8 21.89 -10.41 18.99
C TRP A 8 21.39 -11.33 17.88
N THR A 9 21.21 -12.63 18.18
CA THR A 9 20.61 -13.56 17.20
C THR A 9 19.19 -13.14 16.85
N ALA A 10 18.38 -12.78 17.85
CA ALA A 10 17.02 -12.29 17.63
C ALA A 10 17.01 -10.99 16.79
N ALA A 11 17.92 -10.05 17.09
CA ALA A 11 18.06 -8.81 16.33
C ALA A 11 18.40 -9.05 14.84
N TRP A 12 19.29 -10.01 14.57
CA TRP A 12 19.61 -10.41 13.20
C TRP A 12 18.44 -11.09 12.49
N LEU A 13 17.68 -11.95 13.17
CA LEU A 13 16.49 -12.58 12.59
C LEU A 13 15.44 -11.54 12.20
N VAL A 14 15.22 -10.53 13.04
CA VAL A 14 14.34 -9.40 12.72
C VAL A 14 14.83 -8.65 11.49
N ALA A 15 16.12 -8.30 11.45
CA ALA A 15 16.70 -7.56 10.32
C ALA A 15 16.59 -8.36 9.01
N VAL A 16 16.90 -9.66 9.03
CA VAL A 16 16.77 -10.55 7.85
C VAL A 16 15.32 -10.67 7.40
N GLY A 17 14.36 -10.81 8.33
CA GLY A 17 12.94 -10.83 8.01
C GLY A 17 12.49 -9.53 7.34
N ALA A 18 12.95 -8.38 7.82
CA ALA A 18 12.63 -7.09 7.23
C ALA A 18 13.27 -6.92 5.84
N VAL A 19 14.51 -7.37 5.64
CA VAL A 19 15.17 -7.43 4.32
C VAL A 19 14.37 -8.30 3.35
N ALA A 20 13.89 -9.47 3.79
CA ALA A 20 13.11 -10.36 2.95
C ALA A 20 11.80 -9.70 2.48
N VAL A 21 11.09 -9.02 3.36
CA VAL A 21 9.87 -8.28 2.99
C VAL A 21 10.18 -7.15 2.00
N ALA A 22 11.25 -6.39 2.22
CA ALA A 22 11.71 -5.38 1.28
C ALA A 22 12.06 -5.99 -0.09
N ALA A 23 12.74 -7.14 -0.12
CA ALA A 23 13.11 -7.84 -1.35
C ALA A 23 11.90 -8.37 -2.13
N LEU A 24 10.93 -9.00 -1.44
CA LEU A 24 9.67 -9.46 -2.05
C LEU A 24 8.95 -8.34 -2.80
N ARG A 25 9.00 -7.12 -2.25
CA ARG A 25 8.43 -5.93 -2.87
C ARG A 25 9.23 -5.49 -4.10
N LEU A 26 10.55 -5.36 -3.97
CA LEU A 26 11.44 -4.85 -5.03
C LEU A 26 11.47 -5.77 -6.26
N LEU A 27 11.32 -7.08 -6.05
CA LEU A 27 11.30 -8.06 -7.13
C LEU A 27 9.96 -8.10 -7.89
N ALA A 28 9.02 -7.19 -7.59
CA ALA A 28 7.72 -7.08 -8.25
C ALA A 28 6.97 -8.43 -8.34
N TRP A 29 7.01 -9.20 -7.24
CA TRP A 29 6.35 -10.50 -7.16
C TRP A 29 4.86 -10.35 -7.53
N PRO A 30 4.27 -11.28 -8.30
CA PRO A 30 2.86 -11.21 -8.67
C PRO A 30 1.96 -10.91 -7.46
N PHE A 31 1.01 -9.99 -7.66
CA PHE A 31 0.02 -9.56 -6.67
C PHE A 31 -0.92 -10.71 -6.30
N THR A 32 -0.42 -11.63 -5.48
CA THR A 32 -1.19 -12.69 -4.83
C THR A 32 -1.71 -12.18 -3.49
N PRO A 33 -2.81 -12.73 -2.96
CA PRO A 33 -3.34 -12.35 -1.64
C PRO A 33 -2.28 -12.37 -0.53
N LEU A 34 -1.37 -13.35 -0.58
CA LEU A 34 -0.24 -13.46 0.34
C LEU A 34 0.70 -12.25 0.25
N THR A 35 1.14 -11.90 -0.96
CA THR A 35 2.05 -10.74 -1.15
C THR A 35 1.38 -9.43 -0.76
N ILE A 36 0.09 -9.27 -1.00
CA ILE A 36 -0.68 -8.09 -0.57
C ILE A 36 -0.69 -8.00 0.96
N GLY A 37 -0.96 -9.12 1.65
CA GLY A 37 -0.93 -9.19 3.11
C GLY A 37 0.45 -8.85 3.69
N ILE A 38 1.52 -9.42 3.14
CA ILE A 38 2.90 -9.14 3.57
C ILE A 38 3.24 -7.66 3.39
N VAL A 39 2.82 -7.06 2.28
CA VAL A 39 3.02 -5.64 1.99
C VAL A 39 2.23 -4.75 2.93
N ALA A 40 0.99 -5.10 3.25
CA ALA A 40 0.17 -4.36 4.20
C ALA A 40 0.80 -4.35 5.61
N LEU A 41 1.59 -5.37 5.94
CA LEU A 41 2.35 -5.43 7.19
C LEU A 41 3.65 -4.62 7.17
N SER A 42 4.12 -4.18 6.00
CA SER A 42 5.40 -3.48 5.87
C SER A 42 5.56 -2.21 6.70
N PRO A 43 4.53 -1.36 6.94
CA PRO A 43 4.66 -0.21 7.84
C PRO A 43 4.97 -0.65 9.27
N TRP A 44 4.47 -1.80 9.70
CA TRP A 44 4.70 -2.32 11.04
C TRP A 44 6.14 -2.76 11.27
N LEU A 45 6.86 -3.11 10.20
CA LEU A 45 8.29 -3.44 10.28
C LEU A 45 9.13 -2.25 10.73
N LEU A 46 8.70 -1.00 10.44
CA LEU A 46 9.38 0.18 10.95
C LEU A 46 9.41 0.20 12.48
N PHE A 47 8.32 -0.20 13.17
CA PHE A 47 8.28 -0.24 14.63
C PHE A 47 9.29 -1.23 15.24
N VAL A 48 9.63 -2.30 14.52
CA VAL A 48 10.57 -3.30 15.02
C VAL A 48 12.01 -2.98 14.60
N VAL A 49 12.22 -2.39 13.42
CA VAL A 49 13.55 -2.05 12.91
C VAL A 49 14.21 -0.91 13.69
N HIS A 50 13.46 0.11 14.13
CA HIS A 50 14.00 1.24 14.90
C HIS A 50 14.63 0.86 16.25
N PRO A 51 13.98 0.06 17.12
CA PRO A 51 14.61 -0.36 18.37
C PRO A 51 15.82 -1.27 18.12
N VAL A 52 15.79 -2.11 17.08
CA VAL A 52 16.96 -2.93 16.68
C VAL A 52 18.11 -2.04 16.22
N LEU A 53 17.84 -0.97 15.47
CA LEU A 53 18.85 0.02 15.08
C LEU A 53 19.47 0.70 16.32
N GLY A 54 18.64 1.16 17.26
CA GLY A 54 19.11 1.77 18.52
C GLY A 54 20.00 0.81 19.32
N ALA A 55 19.57 -0.44 19.46
CA ALA A 55 20.37 -1.48 20.10
C ALA A 55 21.68 -1.74 19.35
N ALA A 56 21.65 -1.83 18.02
CA ALA A 56 22.83 -2.05 17.19
C ALA A 56 23.87 -0.93 17.33
N ILE A 57 23.43 0.34 17.37
CA ILE A 57 24.30 1.50 17.60
C ILE A 57 24.92 1.43 18.99
N ALA A 58 24.10 1.21 20.04
CA ALA A 58 24.57 1.10 21.42
C ALA A 58 25.57 -0.06 21.61
N GLY A 59 25.32 -1.19 20.93
CA GLY A 59 26.19 -2.36 20.94
C GLY A 59 27.36 -2.31 19.96
N ARG A 60 27.60 -1.18 19.28
CA ARG A 60 28.65 -0.97 18.27
C ARG A 60 28.62 -2.01 17.13
N ARG A 61 27.43 -2.50 16.78
CA ARG A 61 27.19 -3.44 15.68
C ARG A 61 26.94 -2.69 14.39
N THR A 62 28.00 -2.13 13.81
CA THR A 62 27.95 -1.27 12.61
C THR A 62 27.24 -1.92 11.43
N VAL A 63 27.51 -3.21 11.17
CA VAL A 63 26.88 -3.94 10.05
C VAL A 63 25.37 -4.05 10.25
N LEU A 64 24.91 -4.43 11.45
CA LEU A 64 23.48 -4.54 11.75
C LEU A 64 22.80 -3.16 11.67
N ALA A 65 23.45 -2.12 12.20
CA ALA A 65 22.95 -0.76 12.11
C ALA A 65 22.81 -0.32 10.65
N ALA A 66 23.80 -0.59 9.79
CA ALA A 66 23.74 -0.27 8.37
C ALA A 66 22.59 -0.99 7.65
N VAL A 67 22.37 -2.28 7.96
CA VAL A 67 21.23 -3.05 7.42
C VAL A 67 19.90 -2.43 7.86
N CYS A 68 19.75 -2.10 9.15
CA CYS A 68 18.53 -1.47 9.64
C CYS A 68 18.27 -0.09 9.01
N VAL A 69 19.31 0.72 8.81
CA VAL A 69 19.19 2.02 8.11
C VAL A 69 18.75 1.81 6.66
N ALA A 70 19.37 0.88 5.93
CA ALA A 70 19.02 0.61 4.54
C ALA A 70 17.56 0.15 4.42
N VAL A 71 17.15 -0.82 5.23
CA VAL A 71 15.77 -1.33 5.25
C VAL A 71 14.77 -0.26 5.67
N GLY A 72 15.09 0.52 6.71
CA GLY A 72 14.25 1.63 7.15
C GLY A 72 14.06 2.67 6.04
N THR A 73 15.12 3.03 5.34
CA THR A 73 15.08 3.98 4.22
C THR A 73 14.18 3.48 3.08
N VAL A 74 14.32 2.20 2.71
CA VAL A 74 13.47 1.56 1.69
C VAL A 74 12.00 1.61 2.09
N HIS A 75 11.68 1.28 3.36
CA HIS A 75 10.31 1.34 3.85
C HIS A 75 9.75 2.76 3.93
N VAL A 76 10.54 3.75 4.36
CA VAL A 76 10.10 5.16 4.39
C VAL A 76 9.83 5.67 2.98
N ALA A 77 10.77 5.47 2.04
CA ALA A 77 10.57 5.86 0.64
C ALA A 77 9.32 5.20 0.04
N TRP A 78 8.97 4.00 0.50
CA TRP A 78 7.80 3.26 0.05
C TRP A 78 6.48 3.75 0.64
N VAL A 79 6.46 4.12 1.92
CA VAL A 79 5.26 4.67 2.58
C VAL A 79 5.04 6.12 2.19
N LEU A 80 6.09 6.82 1.72
CA LEU A 80 6.03 8.24 1.39
C LEU A 80 4.85 8.60 0.47
N PRO A 81 4.58 7.90 -0.66
CA PRO A 81 3.42 8.21 -1.52
C PRO A 81 2.06 7.97 -0.86
N LEU A 82 1.97 7.19 0.22
CA LEU A 82 0.72 6.99 0.96
C LEU A 82 0.41 8.18 1.88
N VAL A 83 1.44 8.92 2.31
CA VAL A 83 1.33 10.04 3.26
C VAL A 83 1.59 11.40 2.62
N THR A 84 2.25 11.44 1.46
CA THR A 84 2.33 12.63 0.62
C THR A 84 1.25 12.53 -0.45
N PRO A 85 0.41 13.56 -0.63
CA PRO A 85 -0.58 13.59 -1.69
C PRO A 85 0.13 13.54 -3.04
N THR A 86 0.33 12.35 -3.60
CA THR A 86 0.65 12.21 -5.01
C THR A 86 -0.67 12.34 -5.73
N GLY A 87 -0.90 13.47 -6.41
CA GLY A 87 -2.11 13.72 -7.18
C GLY A 87 -2.52 12.45 -7.91
N ALA A 88 -3.65 11.87 -7.51
CA ALA A 88 -4.09 10.62 -8.08
C ALA A 88 -4.40 10.94 -9.54
N ALA A 89 -3.64 10.36 -10.46
CA ALA A 89 -4.07 10.31 -11.84
C ALA A 89 -5.44 9.64 -11.82
N VAL A 90 -6.49 10.42 -12.07
CA VAL A 90 -7.82 9.91 -12.37
C VAL A 90 -7.62 8.99 -13.55
N ARG A 91 -7.47 7.69 -13.29
CA ARG A 91 -7.57 6.69 -14.34
C ARG A 91 -9.05 6.57 -14.60
N PRO A 92 -9.56 7.03 -15.76
CA PRO A 92 -10.90 6.69 -16.15
C PRO A 92 -10.97 5.16 -16.06
N ALA A 93 -11.93 4.64 -15.31
CA ALA A 93 -12.26 3.23 -15.41
C ALA A 93 -12.84 3.03 -16.82
N ASP A 94 -11.98 2.86 -17.81
CA ASP A 94 -12.37 2.45 -19.15
C ASP A 94 -12.85 1.00 -19.07
N ARG A 95 -14.10 0.83 -18.66
CA ARG A 95 -15.08 -0.12 -19.22
C ARG A 95 -16.30 -0.19 -18.30
N ALA A 96 -17.45 0.10 -18.89
CA ALA A 96 -18.74 -0.38 -18.42
C ALA A 96 -18.62 -1.87 -18.07
N VAL A 97 -18.73 -2.19 -16.78
CA VAL A 97 -18.97 -3.56 -16.35
C VAL A 97 -20.36 -3.92 -16.85
N GLY A 98 -20.44 -4.98 -17.64
CA GLY A 98 -21.63 -5.38 -18.41
C GLY A 98 -22.91 -5.25 -17.61
N GLY A 99 -23.93 -4.67 -18.27
CA GLY A 99 -25.25 -4.52 -17.70
C GLY A 99 -25.75 -5.85 -17.14
N ILE A 100 -26.07 -5.85 -15.85
CA ILE A 100 -26.93 -6.88 -15.27
C ILE A 100 -28.33 -6.55 -15.80
N GLY A 101 -28.65 -7.04 -16.99
CA GLY A 101 -29.94 -6.86 -17.65
C GLY A 101 -29.84 -6.26 -19.05
N ALA A 102 -29.37 -7.04 -20.02
CA ALA A 102 -29.86 -6.95 -21.39
C ALA A 102 -29.74 -8.33 -22.05
N PRO A 103 -30.65 -9.28 -21.73
CA PRO A 103 -30.95 -10.32 -22.71
C PRO A 103 -31.60 -9.60 -23.90
N ASP A 104 -30.95 -9.70 -25.05
CA ASP A 104 -31.52 -9.57 -26.39
C ASP A 104 -32.76 -8.69 -26.56
N GLY A 105 -32.56 -7.50 -27.15
CA GLY A 105 -33.60 -6.82 -27.93
C GLY A 105 -34.47 -5.83 -27.15
N GLY A 106 -34.08 -4.56 -27.17
CA GLY A 106 -34.96 -3.45 -26.81
C GLY A 106 -34.16 -2.21 -26.50
N GLY A 107 -34.47 -1.09 -27.16
CA GLY A 107 -33.78 0.20 -27.03
C GLY A 107 -33.97 0.89 -25.67
N GLY A 108 -33.57 0.23 -24.59
CA GLY A 108 -33.39 0.81 -23.26
C GLY A 108 -31.93 1.22 -23.07
N GLY A 109 -31.70 2.44 -22.59
CA GLY A 109 -30.37 2.97 -22.32
C GLY A 109 -29.54 2.00 -21.48
N ALA A 110 -28.29 1.79 -21.86
CA ALA A 110 -27.38 0.92 -21.12
C ALA A 110 -27.14 1.51 -19.72
N LEU A 111 -27.34 0.69 -18.68
CA LEU A 111 -27.03 1.05 -17.30
C LEU A 111 -25.53 1.38 -17.18
N SER A 112 -25.21 2.61 -16.80
CA SER A 112 -23.86 3.10 -16.58
C SER A 112 -23.42 2.88 -15.13
N VAL A 113 -22.39 2.07 -14.93
CA VAL A 113 -21.82 1.81 -13.60
C VAL A 113 -20.41 2.40 -13.53
N MET A 114 -20.16 3.24 -12.53
CA MET A 114 -18.85 3.84 -12.26
C MET A 114 -18.35 3.38 -10.88
N SER A 115 -17.09 2.97 -10.80
CA SER A 115 -16.42 2.65 -9.53
C SER A 115 -15.29 3.64 -9.28
N VAL A 116 -15.25 4.21 -8.08
CA VAL A 116 -14.27 5.22 -7.69
C VAL A 116 -13.72 4.88 -6.31
N ASN A 117 -12.40 4.90 -6.18
CA ASN A 117 -11.73 4.81 -4.88
C ASN A 117 -11.47 6.22 -4.34
N LEU A 118 -12.04 6.53 -3.16
CA LEU A 118 -11.93 7.82 -2.48
C LEU A 118 -10.90 7.81 -1.34
N PHE A 119 -9.84 7.00 -1.48
CA PHE A 119 -8.75 6.89 -0.50
C PHE A 119 -8.37 8.23 0.13
N VAL A 120 -8.25 8.26 1.46
CA VAL A 120 -8.04 9.46 2.29
C VAL A 120 -6.82 10.30 1.88
N GLY A 121 -5.83 9.68 1.24
CA GLY A 121 -4.64 10.36 0.74
C GLY A 121 -4.82 11.08 -0.60
N ASN A 122 -6.02 11.06 -1.20
CA ASN A 122 -6.27 11.70 -2.49
C ASN A 122 -6.61 13.18 -2.31
N PRO A 123 -5.74 14.12 -2.74
CA PRO A 123 -5.99 15.55 -2.63
C PRO A 123 -7.04 16.06 -3.62
N ASP A 124 -7.35 15.29 -4.67
CA ASP A 124 -8.16 15.71 -5.83
C ASP A 124 -9.60 15.16 -5.78
N THR A 125 -10.20 15.12 -4.60
CA THR A 125 -11.63 14.73 -4.44
C THR A 125 -12.58 15.63 -5.22
N SER A 126 -12.22 16.90 -5.41
CA SER A 126 -12.96 17.86 -6.25
C SER A 126 -12.94 17.50 -7.74
N ALA A 127 -11.79 17.07 -8.26
CA ALA A 127 -11.65 16.63 -9.65
C ALA A 127 -12.42 15.33 -9.90
N ILE A 128 -12.39 14.39 -8.95
CA ILE A 128 -13.22 13.18 -8.98
C ILE A 128 -14.71 13.54 -8.98
N GLY A 129 -15.13 14.47 -8.12
CA GLY A 129 -16.50 14.98 -8.09
C GLY A 129 -16.92 15.56 -9.45
N ALA A 130 -16.05 16.35 -10.09
CA ALA A 130 -16.30 16.91 -11.41
C ALA A 130 -16.49 15.81 -12.48
N VAL A 131 -15.69 14.74 -12.44
CA VAL A 131 -15.83 13.61 -13.37
C VAL A 131 -17.11 12.81 -13.12
N ILE A 132 -17.51 12.60 -11.86
CA ILE A 132 -18.77 11.94 -11.53
C ILE A 132 -19.97 12.76 -12.05
N VAL A 133 -19.93 14.08 -11.88
CA VAL A 133 -20.97 14.99 -12.37
C VAL A 133 -21.03 14.99 -13.90
N ASP A 134 -19.88 15.04 -14.57
CA ASP A 134 -19.79 15.01 -16.04
C ASP A 134 -20.29 13.69 -16.64
N ARG A 135 -19.90 12.56 -16.03
CA ARG A 135 -20.25 11.21 -16.52
C ARG A 135 -21.66 10.77 -16.12
N ALA A 136 -22.24 11.36 -15.08
CA ALA A 136 -23.58 11.08 -14.55
C ALA A 136 -23.97 9.57 -14.57
N PRO A 137 -23.20 8.69 -13.90
CA PRO A 137 -23.48 7.25 -13.91
C PRO A 137 -24.79 6.92 -13.19
N ASP A 138 -25.51 5.90 -13.67
CA ASP A 138 -26.72 5.39 -13.02
C ASP A 138 -26.42 4.72 -11.68
N VAL A 139 -25.24 4.08 -11.57
CA VAL A 139 -24.76 3.45 -10.34
C VAL A 139 -23.33 3.89 -10.05
N LEU A 140 -23.11 4.47 -8.86
CA LEU A 140 -21.79 4.85 -8.37
C LEU A 140 -21.38 3.94 -7.20
N VAL A 141 -20.28 3.21 -7.38
CA VAL A 141 -19.65 2.40 -6.34
C VAL A 141 -18.46 3.16 -5.77
N LEU A 142 -18.55 3.54 -4.50
CA LEU A 142 -17.46 4.21 -3.79
C LEU A 142 -16.69 3.18 -2.94
N VAL A 143 -15.38 3.11 -3.15
CA VAL A 143 -14.46 2.23 -2.42
C VAL A 143 -13.60 3.09 -1.52
N GLU A 144 -13.30 2.58 -0.32
CA GLU A 144 -12.52 3.30 0.72
C GLU A 144 -13.14 4.65 1.13
N LEU A 145 -14.47 4.75 1.06
CA LEU A 145 -15.21 5.88 1.63
C LEU A 145 -14.92 5.95 3.13
N THR A 146 -14.16 6.95 3.55
CA THR A 146 -13.88 7.17 4.96
C THR A 146 -14.92 8.17 5.48
N PRO A 147 -15.90 7.78 6.31
CA PRO A 147 -16.87 8.71 6.86
C PRO A 147 -16.17 9.62 7.87
N TRP A 148 -16.39 10.94 7.75
CA TRP A 148 -16.07 11.93 8.78
C TRP A 148 -17.33 12.32 9.55
#